data_AF-A0ABD2YLS1-F1
#
_entry.id   AF-A0ABD2YLS1-F1
#
_cell.length_a   1.000
_cell.length_b   1.000
_cell.length_c   1.000
_cell.angle_alpha   90.00
_cell.angle_beta   90.00
_cell.angle_gamma   90.00
#
_symmetry.space_group_name_H-M   'P 1'
#
loop_
_entity.id
_entity.type
_entity.pdbx_description
1 polymer ?
#
loop_
_entity_poly.entity_id
_entity_poly.type
_entity_poly.pdbx_seq_one_letter_code
_entity_poly.pdbx_strand_id
1 'polypeptide(L)'
;MFQAVALSAQADNLTFYQCRFKGYQDTLNTAFGKQFFRECEVLGTIDFIFGDAAVVFQTCAILVRKPLPGQYLTITAQSRMTDGEKSGIIFQNCTVNATEHLRKSYDFKCYFGRPWNDYSRVVVLQSFIDSLIDPKGWIEWEGQIPVHPFCAEFNNRGPGANTSSRVTWSTMIISHKQASSFTVRRFLESGTWIPPNVPYYLDLL
;
A
#
# COMPACT_ATOMS: atom_id res chain seq x y z
N MET A 1 -6.37 -21.00 -4.72
CA MET A 1 -6.42 -20.11 -3.54
C MET A 1 -7.68 -19.29 -3.65
N PHE A 2 -8.36 -19.00 -2.55
CA PHE A 2 -9.67 -18.34 -2.58
C PHE A 2 -9.57 -16.92 -2.01
N GLN A 3 -10.20 -15.98 -2.71
CA GLN A 3 -10.35 -14.59 -2.27
C GLN A 3 -11.42 -14.53 -1.17
N ALA A 4 -11.20 -13.72 -0.13
CA ALA A 4 -12.16 -13.56 0.97
C ALA A 4 -12.10 -12.13 1.52
N VAL A 5 -12.91 -11.26 0.91
CA VAL A 5 -12.95 -9.82 1.21
C VAL A 5 -13.59 -9.56 2.57
N ALA A 6 -12.91 -8.79 3.43
CA ALA A 6 -13.44 -8.32 4.71
C ALA A 6 -14.22 -7.00 4.55
N LEU A 7 -13.70 -6.07 3.73
CA LEU A 7 -14.39 -4.83 3.34
C LEU A 7 -14.17 -4.55 1.86
N SER A 8 -15.26 -4.21 1.16
CA SER A 8 -15.19 -3.58 -0.16
C SER A 8 -15.72 -2.15 -0.07
N ALA A 9 -14.80 -1.18 -0.15
CA ALA A 9 -15.08 0.25 -0.07
C ALA A 9 -15.31 0.82 -1.47
N GLN A 10 -16.55 1.21 -1.75
CA GLN A 10 -17.05 1.60 -3.08
C GLN A 10 -17.87 2.90 -3.00
N ALA A 11 -17.24 4.00 -2.56
CA ALA A 11 -17.86 5.32 -2.57
C ALA A 11 -16.79 6.42 -2.51
N ASP A 12 -17.20 7.62 -2.90
CA ASP A 12 -16.39 8.82 -2.69
C ASP A 12 -16.42 9.30 -1.25
N ASN A 13 -15.30 9.88 -0.83
CA ASN A 13 -15.12 10.55 0.45
C ASN A 13 -15.34 9.63 1.67
N LEU A 14 -14.85 8.39 1.57
CA LEU A 14 -14.88 7.44 2.69
C LEU A 14 -13.72 7.68 3.65
N THR A 15 -14.04 7.89 4.93
CA THR A 15 -13.04 7.95 6.01
C THR A 15 -13.21 6.75 6.94
N PHE A 16 -12.10 6.07 7.21
CA PHE A 16 -12.01 5.02 8.23
C PHE A 16 -10.97 5.45 9.28
N TYR A 17 -11.38 5.53 10.54
CA TYR A 17 -10.55 5.98 11.64
C TYR A 17 -10.54 4.92 12.76
N GLN A 18 -9.36 4.45 13.15
CA GLN A 18 -9.18 3.44 14.21
C GLN A 18 -9.93 2.13 13.94
N CYS A 19 -10.04 1.75 12.68
CA CYS A 19 -10.66 0.49 12.25
C CYS A 19 -9.61 -0.63 12.13
N ARG A 20 -10.08 -1.87 12.24
CA ARG A 20 -9.27 -3.07 12.02
C ARG A 20 -9.89 -3.94 10.94
N PHE A 21 -9.14 -4.17 9.86
CA PHE A 21 -9.53 -5.03 8.74
C PHE A 21 -8.65 -6.29 8.75
N LYS A 22 -9.27 -7.46 8.85
CA LYS A 22 -8.55 -8.72 9.04
C LYS A 22 -9.05 -9.78 8.08
N GLY A 23 -8.12 -10.32 7.32
CA GLY A 23 -8.36 -11.43 6.41
C GLY A 23 -7.09 -12.20 6.11
N TYR A 24 -7.05 -12.75 4.90
CA TYR A 24 -5.90 -13.41 4.29
C TYR A 24 -5.72 -12.81 2.89
N GLN A 25 -6.06 -13.56 1.84
CA GLN A 25 -6.06 -13.05 0.48
C GLN A 25 -7.23 -12.07 0.27
N ASP A 26 -6.93 -10.93 -0.35
CA ASP A 26 -7.92 -9.91 -0.74
C ASP A 26 -8.69 -9.29 0.44
N THR A 27 -8.01 -8.97 1.54
CA THR A 27 -8.66 -8.48 2.78
C THR A 27 -9.45 -7.18 2.61
N LEU A 28 -8.86 -6.16 1.98
CA LEU A 28 -9.43 -4.83 1.84
C LEU A 28 -9.45 -4.42 0.37
N ASN A 29 -10.65 -4.38 -0.20
CA ASN A 29 -10.87 -3.88 -1.55
C ASN A 29 -11.17 -2.37 -1.51
N THR A 30 -10.18 -1.54 -1.81
CA THR A 30 -10.32 -0.11 -2.07
C THR A 30 -10.75 0.08 -3.52
N ALA A 31 -11.99 -0.30 -3.83
CA ALA A 31 -12.45 -0.50 -5.20
C ALA A 31 -12.54 0.79 -6.01
N PHE A 32 -13.14 1.85 -5.45
CA PHE A 32 -13.37 3.11 -6.18
C PHE A 32 -13.55 4.30 -5.23
N GLY A 33 -13.26 5.50 -5.75
CA GLY A 33 -13.54 6.78 -5.12
C GLY A 33 -12.39 7.31 -4.27
N LYS A 34 -12.57 8.49 -3.67
CA LYS A 34 -11.63 9.08 -2.70
C LYS A 34 -11.77 8.44 -1.32
N GLN A 35 -10.68 7.90 -0.78
CA GLN A 35 -10.71 7.18 0.50
C GLN A 35 -9.54 7.57 1.40
N PHE A 36 -9.79 7.64 2.71
CA PHE A 36 -8.79 8.01 3.72
C PHE A 36 -8.87 7.06 4.91
N PHE A 37 -7.73 6.44 5.24
CA PHE A 37 -7.60 5.52 6.36
C PHE A 37 -6.61 6.11 7.35
N ARG A 38 -7.03 6.31 8.60
CA ARG A 38 -6.22 6.90 9.66
C ARG A 38 -6.14 5.97 10.86
N GLU A 39 -4.93 5.70 11.34
CA GLU A 39 -4.70 4.86 12.54
C GLU A 39 -5.41 3.50 12.46
N CYS A 40 -5.57 2.98 11.25
CA CYS A 40 -6.17 1.67 11.01
C CYS A 40 -5.13 0.57 11.06
N GLU A 41 -5.58 -0.65 11.35
CA GLU A 41 -4.80 -1.88 11.17
C GLU A 41 -5.38 -2.66 9.98
N VAL A 42 -4.52 -3.04 9.03
CA VAL A 42 -4.89 -3.92 7.93
C VAL A 42 -4.00 -5.15 7.97
N LEU A 43 -4.62 -6.34 8.06
CA LEU A 43 -3.95 -7.61 8.26
C LEU A 43 -4.31 -8.61 7.15
N GLY A 44 -3.33 -9.11 6.40
CA GLY A 44 -3.56 -10.11 5.34
C GLY A 44 -2.32 -10.82 4.81
N THR A 45 -2.48 -11.51 3.67
CA THR A 45 -1.42 -12.33 3.04
C THR A 45 -1.07 -11.90 1.61
N ILE A 46 -1.97 -12.15 0.66
CA ILE A 46 -1.76 -11.90 -0.77
C ILE A 46 -2.73 -10.82 -1.19
N ASP A 47 -2.22 -9.80 -1.87
CA ASP A 47 -2.97 -8.69 -2.46
C ASP A 47 -3.99 -8.09 -1.49
N PHE A 48 -3.62 -8.03 -0.21
CA PHE A 48 -4.62 -7.82 0.84
C PHE A 48 -5.11 -6.37 0.95
N ILE A 49 -4.50 -5.45 0.21
CA ILE A 49 -5.02 -4.11 -0.09
C ILE A 49 -5.04 -3.95 -1.61
N PHE A 50 -6.21 -3.95 -2.24
CA PHE A 50 -6.31 -3.99 -3.71
C PHE A 50 -7.44 -3.11 -4.24
N GLY A 51 -7.42 -2.82 -5.53
CA GLY A 51 -8.44 -2.03 -6.23
C GLY A 51 -7.91 -0.76 -6.87
N ASP A 52 -8.82 0.16 -7.21
CA ASP A 52 -8.54 1.36 -8.02
C ASP A 52 -9.05 2.68 -7.41
N ALA A 53 -9.22 2.74 -6.09
CA ALA A 53 -9.51 4.01 -5.41
C ALA A 53 -8.32 4.99 -5.48
N ALA A 54 -8.62 6.28 -5.31
CA ALA A 54 -7.62 7.25 -4.86
C ALA A 54 -7.59 7.21 -3.33
N VAL A 55 -6.64 6.46 -2.76
CA VAL A 55 -6.63 6.15 -1.32
C VAL A 55 -5.32 6.54 -0.64
N VAL A 56 -5.43 7.17 0.53
CA VAL A 56 -4.30 7.44 1.43
C VAL A 56 -4.50 6.71 2.76
N PHE A 57 -3.56 5.83 3.09
CA PHE A 57 -3.38 5.27 4.43
C PHE A 57 -2.38 6.14 5.18
N GLN A 58 -2.77 6.72 6.31
CA GLN A 58 -1.91 7.57 7.10
C GLN A 58 -1.79 7.05 8.53
N THR A 59 -0.55 6.86 9.00
CA THR A 59 -0.28 6.33 10.36
C THR A 59 -1.00 5.01 10.63
N CYS A 60 -1.11 4.16 9.60
CA CYS A 60 -1.73 2.84 9.71
C CYS A 60 -0.68 1.74 10.00
N ALA A 61 -1.12 0.67 10.65
CA ALA A 61 -0.35 -0.56 10.80
C ALA A 61 -0.72 -1.53 9.66
N ILE A 62 0.23 -1.83 8.80
CA ILE A 62 0.08 -2.75 7.68
C ILE A 62 0.78 -4.05 8.06
N LEU A 63 -0.02 -5.04 8.43
CA LEU A 63 0.46 -6.26 9.05
C LEU A 63 0.35 -7.44 8.10
N VAL A 64 1.45 -8.17 7.95
CA VAL A 64 1.49 -9.38 7.14
C VAL A 64 1.44 -10.60 8.06
N ARG A 65 0.67 -11.61 7.66
CA ARG A 65 0.52 -12.88 8.41
C ARG A 65 0.98 -14.09 7.61
N LYS A 66 1.07 -15.23 8.29
CA LYS A 66 1.53 -16.48 7.70
C LYS A 66 0.61 -16.91 6.55
N PRO A 67 1.13 -17.09 5.33
CA PRO A 67 0.36 -17.63 4.22
C PRO A 67 0.29 -19.16 4.30
N LEU A 68 -0.37 -19.80 3.33
CA LEU A 68 -0.27 -21.26 3.20
C LEU A 68 1.12 -21.66 2.67
N PRO A 69 1.58 -22.90 2.89
CA PRO A 69 2.86 -23.38 2.37
C PRO A 69 3.00 -23.15 0.85
N GLY A 70 4.20 -22.73 0.43
CA GLY A 70 4.54 -22.49 -0.98
C GLY A 70 4.05 -21.16 -1.55
N GLN A 71 3.38 -20.32 -0.75
CA GLN A 71 2.92 -18.99 -1.18
C GLN A 71 3.92 -17.90 -0.80
N TYR A 72 3.94 -16.84 -1.61
CA TYR A 72 4.56 -15.56 -1.26
C TYR A 72 3.49 -14.57 -0.78
N LEU A 73 3.94 -13.41 -0.30
CA LEU A 73 3.10 -12.36 0.25
C LEU A 73 3.21 -11.10 -0.59
N THR A 74 2.09 -10.41 -0.78
CA THR A 74 2.00 -9.11 -1.47
C THR A 74 1.06 -8.23 -0.67
N ILE A 75 1.50 -7.00 -0.35
CA ILE A 75 0.64 -6.05 0.36
C ILE A 75 -0.41 -5.49 -0.58
N THR A 76 0.01 -5.05 -1.77
CA THR A 76 -0.89 -4.40 -2.72
C THR A 76 -1.04 -5.10 -4.07
N ALA A 77 -2.25 -5.00 -4.63
CA ALA A 77 -2.51 -5.19 -6.06
C ALA A 77 -3.36 -4.02 -6.57
N GLN A 78 -2.71 -2.97 -7.09
CA GLN A 78 -3.40 -1.77 -7.57
C GLN A 78 -3.74 -1.95 -9.06
N SER A 79 -4.96 -1.55 -9.43
CA SER A 79 -5.55 -1.90 -10.73
C SER A 79 -5.84 -0.74 -11.66
N ARG A 80 -5.10 0.36 -11.54
CA ARG A 80 -5.21 1.51 -12.44
C ARG A 80 -4.92 1.10 -13.88
N MET A 81 -5.84 1.41 -14.78
CA MET A 81 -5.80 0.96 -16.18
C MET A 81 -5.27 2.02 -17.14
N THR A 82 -5.38 3.30 -16.79
CA THR A 82 -5.01 4.40 -17.70
C THR A 82 -4.20 5.49 -17.02
N ASP A 83 -3.44 6.27 -17.79
CA ASP A 83 -2.69 7.42 -17.30
C ASP A 83 -3.57 8.61 -16.89
N GLY A 84 -4.78 8.71 -17.43
CA GLY A 84 -5.76 9.74 -17.09
C GLY A 84 -6.39 9.58 -15.70
N GLU A 85 -6.38 8.36 -15.15
CA GLU A 85 -6.94 8.08 -13.82
C GLU A 85 -6.08 8.72 -12.70
N LYS A 86 -6.73 9.33 -11.71
CA LYS A 86 -6.05 9.89 -10.52
C LYS A 86 -5.92 8.88 -9.38
N SER A 87 -6.35 7.63 -9.57
CA SER A 87 -6.31 6.56 -8.56
C SER A 87 -4.90 6.10 -8.18
N GLY A 88 -4.79 5.41 -7.05
CA GLY A 88 -3.53 4.90 -6.54
C GLY A 88 -3.61 4.64 -5.05
N ILE A 89 -2.75 3.75 -4.58
CA ILE A 89 -2.64 3.39 -3.16
C ILE A 89 -1.43 4.09 -2.56
N ILE A 90 -1.66 4.98 -1.60
CA ILE A 90 -0.61 5.75 -0.95
C ILE A 90 -0.51 5.36 0.52
N PHE A 91 0.69 5.03 0.98
CA PHE A 91 1.01 4.84 2.40
C PHE A 91 1.88 5.98 2.90
N GLN A 92 1.40 6.76 3.86
CA GLN A 92 2.12 7.86 4.47
C GLN A 92 2.31 7.64 5.97
N ASN A 93 3.57 7.58 6.42
CA ASN A 93 3.91 7.34 7.82
C ASN A 93 3.24 6.09 8.41
N CYS A 94 3.11 5.06 7.60
CA CYS A 94 2.60 3.77 8.04
C CYS A 94 3.73 2.92 8.65
N THR A 95 3.35 1.85 9.33
CA THR A 95 4.27 0.81 9.81
C THR A 95 3.97 -0.48 9.07
N VAL A 96 4.90 -0.95 8.26
CA VAL A 96 4.82 -2.23 7.55
C VAL A 96 5.57 -3.28 8.36
N ASN A 97 4.86 -4.31 8.82
CA ASN A 97 5.42 -5.26 9.78
C ASN A 97 4.81 -6.66 9.66
N ALA A 98 5.49 -7.65 10.22
CA ALA A 98 5.01 -9.01 10.38
C ALA A 98 4.27 -9.20 11.72
N THR A 99 3.23 -10.05 11.74
CA THR A 99 2.65 -10.56 12.98
C THR A 99 3.66 -11.38 13.78
N GLU A 100 3.49 -11.48 15.10
CA GLU A 100 4.43 -12.21 15.97
C GLU A 100 4.62 -13.68 15.55
N HIS A 101 3.53 -14.35 15.17
CA HIS A 101 3.58 -15.73 14.67
C HIS A 101 4.40 -15.85 13.37
N LEU A 102 4.42 -14.80 12.55
CA LEU A 102 5.16 -14.77 11.30
C LEU A 102 6.66 -14.56 11.52
N ARG A 103 7.04 -13.69 12.46
CA ARG A 103 8.46 -13.39 12.77
C ARG A 103 9.27 -14.61 13.23
N LYS A 104 8.61 -15.68 13.67
CA LYS A 104 9.25 -16.93 14.12
C LYS A 104 9.66 -17.87 12.97
N SER A 105 9.31 -17.56 11.73
CA SER A 105 9.60 -18.38 10.55
C SER A 105 9.59 -17.48 9.32
N TYR A 106 10.76 -17.05 8.81
CA TYR A 106 10.86 -16.22 7.59
C TYR A 106 11.02 -17.06 6.31
N ASP A 107 10.26 -18.15 6.17
CA ASP A 107 10.34 -19.03 4.99
C ASP A 107 9.36 -18.62 3.88
N PHE A 108 9.30 -17.32 3.60
CA PHE A 108 8.49 -16.77 2.50
C PHE A 108 9.09 -15.46 2.04
N LYS A 109 8.74 -15.08 0.81
CA LYS A 109 9.05 -13.76 0.27
C LYS A 109 7.86 -12.84 0.47
N CYS A 110 8.11 -11.59 0.83
CA CYS A 110 7.09 -10.56 0.97
C CYS A 110 7.45 -9.34 0.15
N TYR A 111 6.49 -8.80 -0.59
CA TYR A 111 6.66 -7.64 -1.45
C TYR A 111 5.65 -6.55 -1.08
N PHE A 112 6.00 -5.30 -1.34
CA PHE A 112 5.05 -4.18 -1.29
C PHE A 112 3.84 -4.42 -2.19
N GLY A 113 4.05 -5.07 -3.33
CA GLY A 113 2.93 -5.46 -4.18
C GLY A 113 3.34 -5.90 -5.56
N ARG A 114 2.32 -6.10 -6.38
CA ARG A 114 2.40 -6.43 -7.79
C ARG A 114 1.38 -5.63 -8.60
N PRO A 115 1.72 -5.17 -9.81
CA PRO A 115 0.84 -4.32 -10.61
C PRO A 115 -0.28 -5.15 -11.26
N TRP A 116 -1.52 -5.01 -10.80
CA TRP A 116 -2.63 -5.79 -11.40
C TRP A 116 -2.97 -5.31 -12.81
N ASN A 117 -2.78 -4.02 -13.10
CA ASN A 117 -2.92 -3.44 -14.44
C ASN A 117 -1.73 -2.55 -14.82
N ASP A 118 -1.64 -2.23 -16.11
CA ASP A 118 -0.49 -1.58 -16.76
C ASP A 118 -0.06 -0.26 -16.12
N TYR A 119 -0.99 0.52 -15.56
CA TYR A 119 -0.73 1.84 -14.97
C TYR A 119 -0.78 1.84 -13.44
N SER A 120 -0.66 0.64 -12.84
CA SER A 120 -0.71 0.42 -11.39
C SER A 120 0.12 1.45 -10.63
N ARG A 121 -0.47 2.13 -9.64
CA ARG A 121 0.21 3.18 -8.87
C ARG A 121 0.17 2.94 -7.37
N VAL A 122 1.36 2.70 -6.79
CA VAL A 122 1.54 2.52 -5.35
C VAL A 122 2.72 3.35 -4.87
N VAL A 123 2.52 4.15 -3.83
CA VAL A 123 3.59 4.99 -3.26
C VAL A 123 3.69 4.78 -1.76
N VAL A 124 4.89 4.47 -1.28
CA VAL A 124 5.20 4.29 0.14
C VAL A 124 6.12 5.42 0.58
N LEU A 125 5.61 6.34 1.39
CA LEU A 125 6.35 7.52 1.85
C LEU A 125 6.43 7.60 3.37
N GLN A 126 7.59 8.02 3.88
CA GLN A 126 7.85 8.35 5.28
C GLN A 126 7.47 7.23 6.26
N SER A 127 7.49 5.98 5.80
CA SER A 127 6.96 4.83 6.53
C SER A 127 8.08 4.00 7.16
N PHE A 128 7.78 3.31 8.26
CA PHE A 128 8.69 2.30 8.83
C PHE A 128 8.47 0.96 8.14
N ILE A 129 9.52 0.36 7.61
CA ILE A 129 9.51 -0.92 6.90
C ILE A 129 10.39 -1.91 7.65
N ASP A 130 9.77 -2.95 8.22
CA ASP A 130 10.49 -4.04 8.89
C ASP A 130 11.21 -4.95 7.87
N SER A 131 12.08 -5.85 8.35
CA SER A 131 12.99 -6.64 7.51
C SER A 131 12.31 -7.73 6.68
N LEU A 132 10.98 -7.86 6.74
CA LEU A 132 10.23 -8.86 5.99
C LEU A 132 10.16 -8.59 4.50
N ILE A 133 10.30 -7.32 4.07
CA ILE A 133 10.19 -6.95 2.65
C ILE A 133 11.45 -7.45 1.94
N ASP A 134 11.26 -8.25 0.90
CA ASP A 134 12.30 -8.75 0.02
C ASP A 134 13.10 -7.56 -0.55
N PRO A 135 14.44 -7.63 -0.67
CA PRO A 135 15.25 -6.54 -1.21
C PRO A 135 14.79 -6.02 -2.58
N LYS A 136 14.16 -6.87 -3.40
CA LYS A 136 13.52 -6.45 -4.67
C LYS A 136 12.38 -5.44 -4.48
N GLY A 137 11.72 -5.46 -3.32
CA GLY A 137 10.61 -4.58 -2.92
C GLY A 137 9.29 -4.92 -3.59
N TRP A 138 9.30 -5.13 -4.90
CA TRP A 138 8.13 -5.35 -5.75
C TRP A 138 8.32 -6.61 -6.60
N ILE A 139 7.21 -7.18 -7.10
CA ILE A 139 7.23 -8.34 -7.99
C ILE A 139 6.31 -8.12 -9.18
N GLU A 140 6.67 -8.71 -10.31
CA GLU A 140 5.89 -8.72 -11.54
C GLU A 140 4.52 -9.40 -11.35
N TRP A 141 3.55 -9.00 -12.16
CA TRP A 141 2.28 -9.73 -12.26
C TRP A 141 2.46 -10.96 -13.13
N GLU A 142 2.40 -12.15 -12.51
CA GLU A 142 2.53 -13.44 -13.22
C GLU A 142 3.78 -13.56 -14.11
N GLY A 143 4.87 -12.89 -13.71
CA GLY A 143 6.13 -12.88 -14.47
C GLY A 143 6.11 -12.01 -15.73
N GLN A 144 5.02 -11.27 -15.98
CA GLN A 144 4.92 -10.33 -17.08
C GLN A 144 5.63 -9.01 -16.75
N ILE A 145 6.31 -8.45 -17.75
CA ILE A 145 6.97 -7.15 -17.60
C ILE A 145 5.89 -6.08 -17.44
N PRO A 146 5.87 -5.34 -16.32
CA PRO A 146 4.93 -4.24 -16.15
C PRO A 146 5.16 -3.16 -17.21
N VAL A 147 4.10 -2.67 -17.85
CA VAL A 147 4.25 -1.69 -18.94
C VAL A 147 4.55 -0.29 -18.39
N HIS A 148 3.70 0.22 -17.50
CA HIS A 148 3.82 1.57 -16.94
C HIS A 148 3.50 1.67 -15.43
N PRO A 149 4.01 0.76 -14.57
CA PRO A 149 3.74 0.87 -13.15
C PRO A 149 4.41 2.11 -12.56
N PHE A 150 3.76 2.72 -11.58
CA PHE A 150 4.37 3.70 -10.71
C PHE A 150 4.43 3.15 -9.29
N CYS A 151 5.41 2.27 -9.06
CA CYS A 151 5.75 1.70 -7.75
C CYS A 151 6.89 2.52 -7.15
N ALA A 152 6.61 3.32 -6.12
CA ALA A 152 7.54 4.34 -5.65
C ALA A 152 7.74 4.39 -4.15
N GLU A 153 8.94 4.79 -3.72
CA GLU A 153 9.33 4.94 -2.32
C GLU A 153 9.92 6.34 -2.06
N PHE A 154 9.66 6.91 -0.88
CA PHE A 154 10.23 8.21 -0.44
C PHE A 154 10.52 8.23 1.06
N ASN A 155 11.78 8.45 1.44
CA ASN A 155 12.19 8.70 2.83
C ASN A 155 11.64 7.67 3.85
N ASN A 156 11.61 6.40 3.46
CA ASN A 156 11.24 5.30 4.35
C ASN A 156 12.39 4.97 5.32
N ARG A 157 12.05 4.39 6.46
CA ARG A 157 13.00 4.03 7.54
C ARG A 157 12.83 2.57 7.95
N GLY A 158 13.81 2.02 8.65
CA GLY A 158 13.79 0.64 9.13
C GLY A 158 14.57 -0.32 8.23
N PRO A 159 14.77 -1.57 8.67
CA PRO A 159 15.68 -2.51 8.01
C PRO A 159 15.23 -2.94 6.61
N GLY A 160 13.93 -2.94 6.30
CA GLY A 160 13.42 -3.24 4.96
C GLY A 160 13.43 -2.05 3.99
N ALA A 161 13.84 -0.86 4.45
CA ALA A 161 13.81 0.36 3.66
C ALA A 161 15.06 0.56 2.77
N ASN A 162 16.03 -0.35 2.78
CA ASN A 162 17.17 -0.27 1.88
C ASN A 162 16.73 -0.54 0.43
N THR A 163 17.00 0.40 -0.46
CA THR A 163 16.54 0.39 -1.86
C THR A 163 17.61 -0.02 -2.87
N SER A 164 18.84 -0.34 -2.43
CA SER A 164 19.98 -0.63 -3.31
C SER A 164 19.78 -1.83 -4.25
N SER A 165 18.82 -2.70 -3.94
CA SER A 165 18.53 -3.95 -4.67
C SER A 165 17.10 -4.02 -5.19
N ARG A 166 16.38 -2.89 -5.22
CA ARG A 166 15.03 -2.82 -5.76
C ARG A 166 15.03 -3.19 -7.24
N VAL A 167 13.90 -3.71 -7.71
CA VAL A 167 13.65 -3.90 -9.14
C VAL A 167 13.86 -2.61 -9.92
N THR A 168 14.44 -2.72 -11.11
CA THR A 168 14.85 -1.57 -11.94
C THR A 168 13.67 -0.73 -12.45
N TRP A 169 12.46 -1.29 -12.46
CA TRP A 169 11.23 -0.62 -12.85
C TRP A 169 10.52 0.10 -11.69
N SER A 170 11.05 0.04 -10.47
CA SER A 170 10.56 0.85 -9.35
C SER A 170 11.19 2.25 -9.35
N THR A 171 10.50 3.22 -8.73
CA THR A 171 10.92 4.62 -8.69
C THR A 171 11.34 5.03 -7.28
N MET A 172 12.56 5.54 -7.15
CA MET A 172 12.96 6.27 -5.94
C MET A 172 12.65 7.75 -6.11
N ILE A 173 11.71 8.26 -5.32
CA ILE A 173 11.41 9.69 -5.32
C ILE A 173 12.53 10.39 -4.54
N ILE A 174 13.21 11.33 -5.19
CA ILE A 174 14.31 12.10 -4.58
C ILE A 174 13.83 13.51 -4.19
N SER A 175 12.85 14.06 -4.91
CA SER A 175 12.39 15.43 -4.68
C SER A 175 11.21 15.50 -3.72
N HIS A 176 11.28 16.40 -2.74
CA HIS A 176 10.14 16.72 -1.87
C HIS A 176 8.93 17.20 -2.69
N LYS A 177 9.15 17.97 -3.77
CA LYS A 177 8.07 18.46 -4.63
C LYS A 177 7.24 17.33 -5.24
N GLN A 178 7.89 16.27 -5.73
CA GLN A 178 7.23 15.09 -6.27
C GLN A 178 6.55 14.29 -5.16
N ALA A 179 7.21 14.08 -4.02
CA ALA A 179 6.63 13.37 -2.89
C ALA A 179 5.36 14.07 -2.37
N SER A 180 5.34 15.41 -2.31
CA SER A 180 4.17 16.20 -1.90
C SER A 180 2.96 16.03 -2.82
N SER A 181 3.12 15.55 -4.05
CA SER A 181 1.97 15.25 -4.93
C SER A 181 1.13 14.07 -4.44
N PHE A 182 1.68 13.25 -3.54
CA PHE A 182 1.01 12.08 -2.96
C PHE A 182 0.48 12.32 -1.54
N THR A 183 0.52 13.55 -1.02
CA THR A 183 -0.04 13.86 0.30
C THR A 183 -1.55 14.06 0.23
N VAL A 184 -2.24 14.03 1.38
CA VAL A 184 -3.69 14.28 1.48
C VAL A 184 -4.09 15.58 0.76
N ARG A 185 -3.32 16.67 0.93
CA ARG A 185 -3.61 17.96 0.31
C ARG A 185 -3.69 17.88 -1.22
N ARG A 186 -2.75 17.20 -1.85
CA ARG A 186 -2.65 17.19 -3.32
C ARG A 186 -3.37 15.99 -3.94
N PHE A 187 -3.22 14.82 -3.37
CA PHE A 187 -3.76 13.57 -3.92
C PHE A 187 -5.26 13.43 -3.67
N LEU A 188 -5.73 13.80 -2.47
CA LEU A 188 -7.16 13.76 -2.11
C LEU A 188 -7.85 15.13 -2.22
N GLU A 189 -7.21 16.08 -2.91
CA GLU A 189 -7.75 17.42 -3.20
C GLU A 189 -8.22 18.13 -1.92
N SER A 190 -7.27 18.45 -1.04
CA SER A 190 -7.40 19.07 0.29
C SER A 190 -7.95 18.20 1.43
N GLY A 191 -8.72 17.15 1.15
CA GLY A 191 -9.31 16.32 2.21
C GLY A 191 -10.36 17.04 3.05
N THR A 192 -11.01 18.09 2.52
CA THR A 192 -12.08 18.85 3.21
C THR A 192 -13.30 18.03 3.63
N TRP A 193 -13.47 16.86 3.03
CA TRP A 193 -14.51 15.88 3.36
C TRP A 193 -14.12 14.95 4.51
N ILE A 194 -12.85 14.94 4.93
CA ILE A 194 -12.41 14.19 6.09
C ILE A 194 -13.06 14.85 7.33
N PRO A 195 -13.80 14.10 8.16
CA PRO A 195 -14.46 14.65 9.33
C PRO A 195 -13.47 15.38 10.26
N PRO A 196 -13.86 16.53 10.83
CA PRO A 196 -12.95 17.37 11.63
C PRO A 196 -12.44 16.70 12.91
N ASN A 197 -13.09 15.63 13.36
CA ASN A 197 -12.68 14.83 14.52
C ASN A 197 -11.67 13.72 14.19
N VAL A 198 -11.34 13.52 12.91
CA VAL A 198 -10.29 12.58 12.48
C VAL A 198 -8.99 13.35 12.32
N PRO A 199 -7.91 13.01 13.03
CA PRO A 199 -6.63 13.68 12.86
C PRO A 199 -5.99 13.32 11.52
N TYR A 200 -5.39 14.28 10.84
CA TYR A 200 -4.63 14.03 9.61
C TYR A 200 -3.54 15.07 9.37
N TYR A 201 -2.52 14.66 8.63
CA TYR A 201 -1.51 15.56 8.07
C TYR A 201 -1.85 15.84 6.61
N LEU A 202 -1.88 17.11 6.25
CA LEU A 202 -2.15 17.54 4.87
C LEU A 202 -0.96 17.31 3.93
N ASP A 203 0.25 17.42 4.47
CA ASP A 203 1.50 17.47 3.72
C ASP A 203 2.49 16.41 4.24
N LEU A 204 3.74 16.44 3.76
CA LEU A 204 4.80 15.57 4.25
C LEU A 204 5.13 15.90 5.73
N LEU A 205 5.57 14.88 6.48
CA LEU A 205 6.02 15.01 7.87
C LEU A 205 7.45 15.52 8.01
#